data_AF-A0AAI8MPA2-F1
#
_entry.id   AF-A0AAI8MPA2-F1
#
_cell.length_a   1.000
_cell.length_b   1.000
_cell.length_c   1.000
_cell.angle_alpha   90.00
_cell.angle_beta   90.00
_cell.angle_gamma   90.00
#
_symmetry.space_group_name_H-M   'P 1'
#
loop_
_entity.id
_entity.type
_entity.pdbx_description
1 polymer ?
#
loop_
_entity_poly.entity_id
_entity_poly.type
_entity_poly.pdbx_seq_one_letter_code
_entity_poly.pdbx_strand_id
1 'polypeptide(L)'
;MDNYAFMLTQQWANKIPAETAFSLQQQLDKFPNDKISSLGFLPLKDPVIGLVLGLFLGHFGADRFYKGDIGLGILKIILGILGFVFFAVFIVVGASIGRTDGDEYFFIGFFLGLLALLVPFIWVIADWFFVWKGIKQDNFNKITKCLSMLEAGDSSGIR
;
A
#
# COMPACT_ATOMS: atom_id res chain seq x y z
N MET A 1 34.39 4.46 15.70
CA MET A 1 34.02 4.27 14.27
C MET A 1 32.59 4.72 14.17
N ASP A 2 32.41 5.91 13.62
CA ASP A 2 31.12 6.57 13.57
C ASP A 2 30.37 5.89 12.41
N ASN A 3 29.60 4.84 12.72
CA ASN A 3 28.97 4.03 11.70
C ASN A 3 27.69 4.74 11.22
N TYR A 4 27.87 5.71 10.33
CA TYR A 4 26.80 6.48 9.72
C TYR A 4 25.86 5.59 8.89
N ALA A 5 26.40 4.55 8.23
CA ALA A 5 25.61 3.53 7.54
C ALA A 5 24.65 2.81 8.49
N PHE A 6 25.09 2.43 9.69
CA PHE A 6 24.23 1.89 10.74
C PHE A 6 23.16 2.89 11.18
N MET A 7 23.51 4.16 11.38
CA MET A 7 22.53 5.19 11.75
C MET A 7 21.42 5.33 10.70
N LEU A 8 21.77 5.35 9.41
CA LEU A 8 20.81 5.41 8.31
C LEU A 8 19.91 4.17 8.24
N THR A 9 20.47 2.97 8.38
CA THR A 9 19.66 1.74 8.35
C THR A 9 18.74 1.64 9.55
N GLN A 10 19.15 2.13 10.72
CA GLN A 10 18.26 2.26 11.88
C GLN A 10 17.12 3.27 11.63
N GLN A 11 17.42 4.43 11.04
CA GLN A 11 16.40 5.42 10.65
C GLN A 11 15.36 4.81 9.69
N TRP A 12 15.76 3.89 8.82
CA TRP A 12 14.90 3.25 7.84
C TRP A 12 14.28 1.93 8.29
N ALA A 13 14.59 1.42 9.47
CA ALA A 13 14.24 0.06 9.91
C ALA A 13 12.74 -0.28 9.73
N ASN A 14 11.85 0.67 10.02
CA ASN A 14 10.40 0.48 9.87
C ASN A 14 9.87 0.79 8.46
N LYS A 15 10.70 1.37 7.59
CA LYS A 15 10.34 1.84 6.24
C LYS A 15 10.81 0.92 5.12
N ILE A 16 11.65 -0.07 5.41
CA ILE A 16 12.15 -1.07 4.45
C ILE A 16 11.80 -2.50 4.91
N PRO A 17 11.96 -3.51 4.05
CA PRO A 17 11.87 -4.91 4.44
C PRO A 17 12.99 -5.25 5.43
N ALA A 18 12.67 -6.01 6.48
CA ALA A 18 13.62 -6.27 7.57
C ALA A 18 14.82 -7.11 7.10
N GLU A 19 14.57 -8.00 6.15
CA GLU A 19 15.54 -8.90 5.53
C GLU A 19 16.59 -8.17 4.68
N THR A 20 16.32 -6.94 4.21
CA THR A 20 17.25 -6.18 3.38
C THR A 20 18.14 -5.21 4.18
N ALA A 21 17.81 -4.95 5.45
CA ALA A 21 18.50 -3.95 6.27
C ALA A 21 20.01 -4.22 6.41
N PHE A 22 20.39 -5.48 6.64
CA PHE A 22 21.80 -5.87 6.78
C PHE A 22 22.58 -5.74 5.47
N SER A 23 22.02 -6.20 4.35
CA SER A 23 22.64 -6.06 3.03
C SER A 23 22.81 -4.59 2.64
N LEU A 24 21.82 -3.76 2.94
CA LEU A 24 21.89 -2.34 2.67
C LEU A 24 22.97 -1.65 3.51
N GLN A 25 23.12 -2.03 4.78
CA GLN A 25 24.20 -1.54 5.64
C GLN A 25 25.58 -1.86 5.03
N GLN A 26 25.81 -3.12 4.63
CA GLN A 26 27.07 -3.52 4.01
C GLN A 26 27.38 -2.76 2.72
N GLN A 27 26.36 -2.41 1.93
CA GLN A 27 26.56 -1.63 0.71
C GLN A 27 26.88 -0.17 1.02
N LEU A 28 26.26 0.42 2.05
CA LEU A 28 26.54 1.78 2.50
C LEU A 28 27.95 1.91 3.09
N ASP A 29 28.43 0.90 3.82
CA ASP A 29 29.79 0.87 4.40
C ASP A 29 30.91 0.95 3.35
N LYS A 30 30.61 0.69 2.07
CA LYS A 30 31.57 0.84 0.96
C LYS A 30 31.81 2.30 0.56
N PHE A 31 30.93 3.20 0.96
CA PHE A 31 31.01 4.60 0.55
C PHE A 31 31.49 5.49 1.71
N PRO A 32 32.25 6.56 1.40
CA PRO A 32 32.55 7.61 2.35
C PRO A 32 31.27 8.25 2.94
N ASN A 33 31.32 8.61 4.23
CA ASN A 33 30.17 9.16 4.98
C ASN A 33 29.61 10.45 4.34
N ASP A 34 30.46 11.28 3.75
CA ASP A 34 30.08 12.51 3.05
C ASP A 34 29.16 12.20 1.85
N LYS A 35 29.42 11.12 1.10
CA LYS A 35 28.59 10.74 -0.06
C LYS A 35 27.22 10.25 0.34
N ILE A 36 27.13 9.39 1.35
CA ILE A 36 25.88 8.78 1.79
C ILE A 36 25.04 9.68 2.70
N SER A 37 25.59 10.79 3.19
CA SER A 37 24.85 11.76 4.03
C SER A 37 23.58 12.30 3.39
N SER A 38 23.62 12.48 2.06
CA SER A 38 22.48 12.92 1.26
C SER A 38 21.32 11.93 1.27
N LEU A 39 21.58 10.63 1.47
CA LEU A 39 20.55 9.58 1.44
C LEU A 39 19.58 9.69 2.62
N GLY A 40 20.02 10.24 3.76
CA GLY A 40 19.18 10.43 4.94
C GLY A 40 17.96 11.34 4.70
N PHE A 41 18.00 12.18 3.66
CA PHE A 41 16.94 13.09 3.27
C PHE A 41 16.01 12.54 2.19
N LEU A 42 16.17 11.27 1.78
CA LEU A 42 15.29 10.66 0.79
C LEU A 42 13.83 10.71 1.27
N PRO A 43 12.89 11.15 0.41
CA PRO A 43 11.48 11.16 0.77
C PRO A 43 10.93 9.74 0.71
N LEU A 44 11.08 9.01 1.81
CA LEU A 44 10.57 7.65 2.02
C LEU A 44 9.18 7.72 2.65
N LYS A 45 8.23 6.99 2.06
CA LYS A 45 6.87 6.90 2.56
C LYS A 45 6.82 6.06 3.84
N ASP A 46 5.83 6.30 4.68
CA ASP A 46 5.67 5.56 5.92
C ASP A 46 4.63 4.43 5.73
N PRO A 47 5.01 3.15 5.91
CA PRO A 47 4.08 2.04 5.81
C PRO A 47 2.90 2.14 6.80
N VAL A 48 3.12 2.73 7.98
CA VAL A 48 2.06 2.92 8.99
C VAL A 48 1.04 3.93 8.49
N ILE A 49 1.46 5.03 7.85
CA ILE A 49 0.53 5.98 7.24
C ILE A 49 -0.29 5.29 6.15
N GLY A 50 0.34 4.43 5.35
CA GLY A 50 -0.36 3.60 4.36
C GLY A 50 -1.44 2.71 4.98
N LEU A 51 -1.15 2.05 6.11
CA LEU A 51 -2.13 1.25 6.85
C LEU A 51 -3.25 2.09 7.48
N VAL A 52 -2.93 3.23 8.08
CA VAL A 52 -3.92 4.14 8.67
C VAL A 52 -4.89 4.61 7.58
N LEU A 53 -4.38 5.00 6.41
CA LEU A 53 -5.22 5.34 5.26
C LEU A 53 -6.02 4.14 4.77
N GLY A 54 -5.45 2.94 4.79
CA GLY A 54 -6.15 1.71 4.43
C GLY A 54 -7.30 1.38 5.38
N LEU A 55 -7.11 1.63 6.67
CA LEU A 55 -8.10 1.35 7.70
C LEU A 55 -9.30 2.30 7.62
N PHE A 56 -9.06 3.61 7.52
CA PHE A 56 -10.13 4.61 7.54
C PHE A 56 -10.69 4.95 6.15
N LEU A 57 -9.85 4.88 5.12
CA LEU A 57 -10.15 5.38 3.77
C LEU A 57 -9.82 4.35 2.67
N GLY A 58 -9.58 3.08 3.02
CA GLY A 58 -9.21 2.03 2.07
C GLY A 58 -10.32 1.68 1.09
N HIS A 59 -11.59 1.83 1.48
CA HIS A 59 -12.75 1.69 0.58
C HIS A 59 -12.74 2.72 -0.56
N PHE A 60 -12.11 3.88 -0.34
CA PHE A 60 -11.95 4.93 -1.34
C PHE A 60 -10.59 4.88 -2.05
N GLY A 61 -9.75 3.88 -1.76
CA GLY A 61 -8.44 3.72 -2.39
C GLY A 61 -7.35 4.69 -1.92
N ALA A 62 -7.55 5.41 -0.80
CA ALA A 62 -6.59 6.40 -0.30
C ALA A 62 -5.21 5.80 0.01
N ASP A 63 -5.17 4.56 0.48
CA ASP A 63 -3.95 3.79 0.72
C ASP A 63 -3.15 3.53 -0.56
N ARG A 64 -3.85 3.25 -1.66
CA ARG A 64 -3.25 3.07 -2.99
C ARG A 64 -2.79 4.38 -3.60
N PHE A 65 -3.56 5.46 -3.44
CA PHE A 65 -3.12 6.79 -3.85
C PHE A 65 -1.89 7.25 -3.08
N TYR A 66 -1.86 7.02 -1.76
CA TYR A 66 -0.68 7.32 -0.95
C TYR A 66 0.52 6.50 -1.37
N LYS A 67 0.37 5.20 -1.61
CA LYS A 67 1.46 4.35 -2.13
C LYS A 67 1.94 4.83 -3.51
N GLY A 68 1.03 5.29 -4.37
CA GLY A 68 1.29 5.74 -5.75
C GLY A 68 0.69 4.84 -6.82
N ASP A 69 -0.01 3.77 -6.44
CA ASP A 69 -0.70 2.85 -7.34
C ASP A 69 -2.06 3.42 -7.75
N ILE A 70 -2.06 4.51 -8.53
CA ILE A 70 -3.30 5.25 -8.84
C ILE A 70 -4.36 4.37 -9.51
N GLY A 71 -3.96 3.49 -10.43
CA GLY A 71 -4.88 2.57 -11.12
C GLY A 71 -5.61 1.62 -10.16
N LEU A 72 -4.94 1.11 -9.13
CA LEU A 72 -5.56 0.24 -8.11
C LEU A 72 -6.48 1.02 -7.17
N GLY A 73 -6.18 2.29 -6.89
CA GLY A 73 -7.11 3.18 -6.17
C GLY A 73 -8.37 3.46 -6.99
N ILE A 74 -8.19 3.76 -8.28
CA ILE A 74 -9.16 3.64 -9.39
C ILE A 74 -10.18 2.52 -9.17
N LEU A 75 -9.63 1.32 -9.27
CA LEU A 75 -10.37 0.07 -9.27
C LEU A 75 -11.15 -0.17 -7.97
N LYS A 76 -10.58 0.18 -6.81
CA LYS A 76 -11.27 0.09 -5.52
C LYS A 76 -12.56 0.90 -5.48
N ILE A 77 -12.52 2.14 -5.97
CA ILE A 77 -13.70 3.02 -6.00
C ILE A 77 -14.78 2.40 -6.89
N ILE A 78 -14.42 1.96 -8.09
CA ILE A 78 -15.36 1.34 -9.05
C ILE A 78 -16.02 0.11 -8.44
N LEU A 79 -15.25 -0.77 -7.80
CA LEU A 79 -15.78 -1.99 -7.19
C LEU A 79 -16.63 -1.72 -5.95
N GLY A 80 -16.28 -0.70 -5.17
CA GLY A 80 -17.12 -0.22 -4.08
C GLY A 80 -18.48 0.24 -4.59
N ILE A 81 -18.50 1.11 -5.60
CA ILE A 81 -19.74 1.61 -6.24
C ILE A 81 -20.55 0.44 -6.80
N LEU A 82 -19.90 -0.48 -7.52
CA LEU A 82 -20.57 -1.64 -8.11
C LEU A 82 -21.19 -2.54 -7.03
N GLY A 83 -20.50 -2.74 -5.90
CA GLY A 83 -21.05 -3.45 -4.74
C GLY A 83 -22.30 -2.78 -4.17
N PHE A 84 -22.29 -1.45 -4.00
CA PHE A 84 -23.47 -0.69 -3.55
C PHE A 84 -24.62 -0.73 -4.56
N VAL A 85 -24.33 -0.67 -5.86
CA VAL A 85 -25.33 -0.81 -6.92
C VAL A 85 -25.98 -2.19 -6.85
N PHE A 86 -25.19 -3.26 -6.75
CA PHE A 86 -25.74 -4.61 -6.59
C PHE A 86 -26.57 -4.75 -5.33
N PHE A 87 -26.09 -4.22 -4.19
CA PHE A 87 -26.85 -4.19 -2.94
C PHE A 87 -28.23 -3.54 -3.13
N ALA A 88 -28.27 -2.35 -3.74
CA ALA A 88 -29.51 -1.63 -4.01
C ALA A 88 -30.46 -2.41 -4.95
N VAL A 89 -29.92 -3.05 -6.00
CA VAL A 89 -30.70 -3.90 -6.91
C VAL A 89 -31.33 -5.07 -6.16
N PHE A 90 -30.58 -5.78 -5.31
CA PHE A 90 -31.12 -6.89 -4.52
C PHE A 90 -32.23 -6.44 -3.57
N ILE A 91 -32.11 -5.26 -2.95
CA ILE A 91 -33.17 -4.68 -2.11
C ILE A 91 -34.41 -4.36 -2.94
N VAL A 92 -34.26 -3.71 -4.10
CA VAL A 92 -35.40 -3.34 -4.96
C VAL A 92 -36.11 -4.59 -5.48
N VAL A 93 -35.37 -5.60 -5.93
CA VAL A 93 -35.93 -6.87 -6.41
C VAL A 93 -36.65 -7.59 -5.28
N GLY A 94 -36.02 -7.74 -4.11
CA GLY A 94 -36.63 -8.34 -2.93
C GLY A 94 -37.92 -7.62 -2.50
N ALA A 95 -37.92 -6.29 -2.50
CA ALA A 95 -39.09 -5.48 -2.20
C ALA A 95 -40.17 -5.53 -3.29
N SER A 96 -39.82 -5.74 -4.56
CA SER A 96 -40.80 -5.88 -5.65
C SER A 96 -41.53 -7.22 -5.58
N ILE A 97 -40.82 -8.31 -5.31
CA ILE A 97 -41.38 -9.65 -5.21
C ILE A 97 -42.18 -9.77 -3.91
N GLY A 98 -41.67 -9.22 -2.81
CA GLY A 98 -42.35 -9.29 -1.53
C GLY A 98 -43.70 -8.56 -1.45
N ARG A 99 -44.03 -7.72 -2.44
CA ARG A 99 -45.38 -7.16 -2.59
C ARG A 99 -46.42 -8.19 -3.05
N THR A 100 -45.99 -9.23 -3.76
CA THR A 100 -46.86 -10.21 -4.40
C THR A 100 -46.81 -11.56 -3.68
N ASP A 101 -45.62 -12.00 -3.26
CA ASP A 101 -45.36 -13.39 -2.87
C ASP A 101 -45.02 -13.59 -1.38
N GLY A 102 -44.95 -12.52 -0.57
CA GLY A 102 -44.68 -12.59 0.87
C GLY A 102 -43.46 -11.76 1.32
N ASP A 103 -43.44 -11.28 2.56
CA ASP A 103 -42.37 -10.41 3.06
C ASP A 103 -41.02 -11.13 3.22
N GLU A 104 -40.97 -12.46 3.20
CA GLU A 104 -39.72 -13.24 3.20
C GLU A 104 -38.76 -12.86 2.06
N TYR A 105 -39.26 -12.47 0.90
CA TYR A 105 -38.44 -12.11 -0.27
C TYR A 105 -37.68 -10.80 -0.06
N PHE A 106 -38.20 -9.90 0.78
CA PHE A 106 -37.47 -8.71 1.18
C PHE A 106 -36.21 -9.09 1.99
N PHE A 107 -36.36 -9.99 2.96
CA PHE A 107 -35.24 -10.46 3.77
C PHE A 107 -34.21 -11.23 2.93
N ILE A 108 -34.67 -12.08 2.00
CA ILE A 108 -33.77 -12.78 1.07
C ILE A 108 -32.95 -11.78 0.24
N GLY A 109 -33.61 -10.77 -0.36
CA GLY A 109 -32.94 -9.71 -1.11
C GLY A 109 -31.92 -8.95 -0.25
N PHE A 110 -32.28 -8.63 0.99
CA PHE A 110 -31.37 -7.99 1.94
C PHE A 110 -30.11 -8.82 2.21
N PHE A 111 -30.25 -10.12 2.51
CA PHE A 111 -29.10 -10.99 2.78
C PHE A 111 -28.23 -11.25 1.54
N LEU A 112 -28.83 -11.44 0.37
CA LEU A 112 -28.09 -11.57 -0.89
C LEU A 112 -27.34 -10.29 -1.24
N GLY A 113 -27.95 -9.13 -1.01
CA GLY A 113 -27.29 -7.84 -1.12
C GLY A 113 -26.07 -7.76 -0.20
N LEU A 114 -26.22 -8.10 1.09
CA LEU A 114 -25.09 -8.08 2.04
C LEU A 114 -23.95 -8.99 1.59
N LEU A 115 -24.27 -10.17 1.04
CA LEU A 115 -23.28 -11.08 0.48
C LEU A 115 -22.48 -10.42 -0.66
N ALA A 116 -23.14 -9.64 -1.52
CA ALA A 116 -22.49 -8.92 -2.63
C ALA A 116 -21.48 -7.84 -2.13
N LEU A 117 -21.66 -7.31 -0.92
CA LEU A 117 -20.73 -6.36 -0.30
C LEU A 117 -19.50 -7.03 0.33
N LEU A 118 -19.52 -8.34 0.56
CA LEU A 118 -18.38 -9.05 1.18
C LEU A 118 -17.15 -9.07 0.28
N VAL A 119 -17.33 -9.20 -1.04
CA VAL A 119 -16.20 -9.27 -1.99
C VAL A 119 -15.32 -8.00 -1.94
N PRO A 120 -15.87 -6.78 -2.15
CA PRO A 120 -15.06 -5.56 -2.04
C PRO A 120 -14.52 -5.34 -0.62
N PHE A 121 -15.24 -5.77 0.42
CA PHE A 121 -14.77 -5.68 1.81
C PHE A 121 -13.55 -6.57 2.07
N ILE A 122 -13.59 -7.84 1.65
CA ILE A 122 -12.47 -8.78 1.76
C ILE A 122 -11.25 -8.27 1.00
N TRP A 123 -11.45 -7.72 -0.21
CA TRP A 123 -10.35 -7.09 -0.95
C TRP A 123 -9.70 -6.01 -0.10
N VAL A 124 -10.44 -5.01 0.41
CA VAL A 124 -9.85 -3.90 1.18
C VAL A 124 -8.98 -4.39 2.34
N ILE A 125 -9.40 -5.45 3.05
CA ILE A 125 -8.61 -6.07 4.13
C ILE A 125 -7.35 -6.74 3.60
N ALA A 126 -7.44 -7.55 2.53
CA ALA A 126 -6.27 -8.17 1.91
C ALA A 126 -5.27 -7.11 1.42
N ASP A 127 -5.79 -5.96 0.97
CA ASP A 127 -5.01 -4.85 0.44
C ASP A 127 -4.11 -4.20 1.49
N TRP A 128 -4.47 -4.22 2.76
CA TRP A 128 -3.64 -3.69 3.85
C TRP A 128 -2.25 -4.33 3.86
N PHE A 129 -2.19 -5.65 3.64
CA PHE A 129 -0.92 -6.38 3.57
C PHE A 129 -0.12 -5.99 2.32
N PHE A 130 -0.78 -5.85 1.18
CA PHE A 130 -0.12 -5.48 -0.07
C PHE A 130 0.39 -4.05 -0.06
N VAL A 131 -0.32 -3.11 0.56
CA VAL A 131 0.13 -1.73 0.70
C VAL A 131 1.31 -1.65 1.66
N TRP A 132 1.23 -2.29 2.84
CA TRP A 132 2.33 -2.30 3.79
C TRP A 132 3.63 -2.85 3.19
N LYS A 133 3.56 -4.04 2.58
CA LYS A 133 4.72 -4.66 1.93
C LYS A 133 5.18 -3.84 0.72
N GLY A 134 4.24 -3.33 -0.06
CA GLY A 134 4.51 -2.53 -1.25
C GLY A 134 5.29 -1.25 -0.92
N ILE A 135 4.85 -0.47 0.08
CA ILE A 135 5.55 0.76 0.48
C ILE A 135 6.98 0.46 0.93
N LYS A 136 7.17 -0.60 1.73
CA LYS A 136 8.51 -1.03 2.15
C LYS A 136 9.41 -1.37 0.96
N GLN A 137 8.87 -2.12 0.00
CA GLN A 137 9.60 -2.48 -1.21
C GLN A 137 9.93 -1.24 -2.06
N ASP A 138 8.99 -0.31 -2.24
CA ASP A 138 9.19 0.90 -3.03
C ASP A 138 10.26 1.81 -2.41
N ASN A 139 10.25 1.95 -1.08
CA ASN A 139 11.29 2.67 -0.35
C ASN A 139 12.67 2.03 -0.52
N PHE A 140 12.75 0.70 -0.40
CA PHE A 140 14.00 -0.02 -0.61
C PHE A 140 14.54 0.19 -2.04
N ASN A 141 13.68 0.01 -3.05
CA ASN A 141 14.04 0.23 -4.45
C ASN A 141 14.57 1.65 -4.70
N LYS A 142 13.97 2.65 -4.04
CA LYS A 142 14.39 4.05 -4.14
C LYS A 142 15.79 4.27 -3.54
N ILE A 143 16.07 3.71 -2.38
CA ILE A 143 17.40 3.80 -1.75
C ILE A 143 18.44 3.12 -2.64
N THR A 144 18.19 1.88 -3.06
CA THR A 144 19.12 1.11 -3.91
C THR A 144 19.39 1.81 -5.23
N LYS A 145 18.38 2.45 -5.84
CA LYS A 145 18.56 3.26 -7.05
C LYS A 145 19.47 4.47 -6.82
N CYS A 146 19.34 5.16 -5.68
CA CYS A 146 20.24 6.26 -5.36
C CYS A 146 21.66 5.77 -5.06
N LEU A 147 21.80 4.62 -4.41
CA LEU A 147 23.09 4.02 -4.11
C LEU A 147 23.84 3.61 -5.39
N SER A 148 23.15 3.02 -6.36
CA SER A 148 23.76 2.68 -7.66
C SER A 148 24.16 3.91 -8.47
N MET A 149 23.45 5.04 -8.32
CA MET A 149 23.87 6.31 -8.91
C MET A 149 25.16 6.86 -8.28
N LEU A 150 25.32 6.70 -6.95
CA LEU A 150 26.55 7.07 -6.27
C LEU A 150 27.73 6.20 -6.73
N GLU A 151 27.51 4.89 -6.89
CA GLU A 151 28.50 3.95 -7.42
C GLU A 151 28.95 4.33 -8.84
N ALA A 152 27.99 4.64 -9.72
CA ALA A 152 28.28 5.06 -11.08
C ALA A 152 29.06 6.38 -11.12
N GLY A 153 28.67 7.36 -10.29
CA GLY A 153 29.38 8.63 -10.17
C GLY A 153 30.82 8.48 -9.67
N ASP A 154 31.03 7.60 -8.69
CA ASP A 154 32.36 7.27 -8.16
C ASP A 154 33.27 6.63 -9.22
N SER A 155 32.74 5.66 -9.97
CA SER A 155 33.47 4.99 -11.05
C SER A 155 33.87 5.92 -12.22
N SER A 156 33.11 7.01 -12.44
CA SER A 156 33.39 8.00 -13.49
C SER A 156 34.44 9.05 -13.09
N GLY A 157 34.67 9.26 -11.79
CA GLY A 157 35.69 10.18 -11.26
C GLY A 157 37.08 9.55 -11.10
N ILE A 158 37.22 8.25 -11.39
CA ILE A 158 38.49 7.49 -11.36
C ILE A 158 39.18 7.48 -12.75
N ARG A 159 38.65 8.21 -13.74
CA ARG A 159 39.31 8.43 -15.05
C ARG A 159 39.92 9.81 -15.17
#